data_AF-A0A1V1RHF7-F1
#
_entry.id   AF-A0A1V1RHF7-F1
#
_cell.length_a   1.000
_cell.length_b   1.000
_cell.length_c   1.000
_cell.angle_alpha   90.00
_cell.angle_beta   90.00
_cell.angle_gamma   90.00
#
_symmetry.space_group_name_H-M   'P 1'
#
loop_
_entity.id
_entity.type
_entity.pdbx_description
1 polymer ?
#
loop_
_entity_poly.entity_id
_entity_poly.type
_entity_poly.pdbx_seq_one_letter_code
_entity_poly.pdbx_strand_id
1 'polypeptide(L)'
;MTPSQRGRDVAQPNEVVDLAVALFLTPVIVSGVRGFVSPARTLILAFVGCLLVALSATIAEGYLLYGLFNTLEHAMYAIAGLLAAAALVVAWRSPGAWRE
;
A
#
# COMPACT_ATOMS: atom_id res chain seq x y z
N MET A 1 -8.40 31.95 -15.03
CA MET A 1 -8.42 30.50 -14.74
C MET A 1 -6.98 30.04 -14.55
N THR A 2 -6.62 29.54 -13.37
CA THR A 2 -5.27 29.06 -13.04
C THR A 2 -5.10 27.58 -13.44
N PRO A 3 -3.90 27.14 -13.87
CA PRO A 3 -3.66 25.78 -14.39
C PRO A 3 -3.91 24.64 -13.38
N SER A 4 -3.92 24.95 -12.08
CA SER A 4 -4.08 23.98 -10.98
C SER A 4 -5.53 23.55 -10.73
N GLN A 5 -6.50 24.10 -11.45
CA GLN A 5 -7.94 23.93 -11.18
C GLN A 5 -8.71 23.16 -12.26
N ARG A 6 -8.05 22.37 -13.13
CA ARG A 6 -8.70 21.82 -14.33
C ARG A 6 -8.57 20.30 -14.56
N GLY A 7 -8.06 19.53 -13.61
CA GLY A 7 -7.82 18.09 -13.82
C GLY A 7 -7.99 17.18 -12.60
N ARG A 8 -8.39 17.73 -11.45
CA ARG A 8 -8.65 17.01 -10.19
C ARG A 8 -10.15 16.90 -9.87
N ASP A 9 -10.99 17.15 -10.87
CA ASP A 9 -12.43 17.13 -10.71
C ASP A 9 -12.89 15.66 -10.75
N VAL A 10 -13.29 15.15 -9.58
CA VAL A 10 -13.69 13.76 -9.29
C VAL A 10 -12.47 12.83 -9.21
N ALA A 11 -12.24 12.16 -8.07
CA ALA A 11 -11.18 11.13 -7.94
C ALA A 11 -11.14 10.30 -9.21
N GLN A 12 -9.96 10.20 -9.82
CA GLN A 12 -9.85 9.54 -11.09
C GLN A 12 -10.41 8.11 -10.91
N PRO A 13 -11.35 7.65 -11.76
CA PRO A 13 -12.01 6.36 -11.54
C PRO A 13 -11.04 5.18 -11.36
N ASN A 14 -9.82 5.31 -11.88
CA ASN A 14 -8.73 4.36 -11.65
C ASN A 14 -8.33 4.26 -10.17
N GLU A 15 -8.25 5.34 -9.40
CA GLU A 15 -7.80 5.33 -8.00
C GLU A 15 -8.77 4.56 -7.09
N VAL A 16 -10.08 4.73 -7.34
CA VAL A 16 -11.13 3.99 -6.62
C VAL A 16 -11.09 2.51 -7.01
N VAL A 17 -10.85 2.20 -8.29
CA VAL A 17 -10.68 0.83 -8.76
C VAL A 17 -9.43 0.20 -8.16
N ASP A 18 -8.31 0.91 -8.09
CA ASP A 18 -7.06 0.44 -7.50
C ASP A 18 -7.24 0.12 -6.01
N LEU A 19 -7.93 0.98 -5.26
CA LEU A 19 -8.28 0.69 -3.87
C LEU A 19 -9.19 -0.54 -3.75
N ALA A 20 -10.22 -0.66 -4.60
CA ALA A 20 -11.12 -1.81 -4.60
C ALA A 20 -10.37 -3.13 -4.89
N VAL A 21 -9.45 -3.11 -5.87
CA VAL A 21 -8.58 -4.24 -6.19
C VAL A 21 -7.65 -4.56 -5.03
N ALA A 22 -7.03 -3.55 -4.42
CA ALA A 22 -6.17 -3.75 -3.25
C ALA A 22 -6.92 -4.36 -2.06
N LEU A 23 -8.14 -3.89 -1.77
CA LEU A 23 -9.01 -4.45 -0.74
C LEU A 23 -9.40 -5.89 -1.05
N PHE A 24 -9.70 -6.20 -2.32
CA PHE A 24 -10.02 -7.57 -2.75
C PHE A 24 -8.82 -8.52 -2.66
N LEU A 25 -7.62 -8.05 -2.98
CA LEU A 25 -6.38 -8.85 -2.93
C LEU A 25 -5.83 -9.01 -1.51
N THR A 26 -6.09 -8.05 -0.62
CA THR A 26 -5.65 -8.07 0.78
C THR A 26 -5.91 -9.42 1.47
N PRO A 27 -7.13 -10.01 1.49
CA PRO A 27 -7.36 -11.29 2.13
C PRO A 27 -6.58 -12.44 1.49
N VAL A 28 -6.33 -12.40 0.17
CA VAL A 28 -5.51 -13.40 -0.54
C VAL A 28 -4.07 -13.35 -0.05
N ILE A 29 -3.49 -12.14 0.03
CA ILE A 29 -2.14 -11.92 0.55
C ILE A 29 -2.07 -12.35 2.02
N VAL A 30 -3.00 -11.89 2.86
CA VAL A 30 -3.07 -12.23 4.29
C VAL A 30 -3.16 -13.74 4.49
N SER A 31 -3.98 -14.44 3.70
CA SER A 31 -4.09 -15.89 3.76
C SER A 31 -2.80 -16.58 3.29
N GLY A 32 -2.18 -16.09 2.21
CA GLY A 32 -0.93 -16.65 1.68
C GLY A 32 0.23 -16.57 2.68
N VAL A 33 0.29 -15.51 3.49
CA VAL A 33 1.35 -15.35 4.51
C VAL A 33 1.03 -16.00 5.86
N ARG A 34 -0.13 -16.65 6.04
CA ARG A 34 -0.49 -17.30 7.33
C ARG A 34 0.45 -18.44 7.70
N GLY A 35 0.95 -19.19 6.73
CA GLY A 35 1.90 -20.29 6.95
C GLY A 35 3.36 -19.84 7.14
N PHE A 36 3.64 -18.54 7.20
CA PHE A 36 5.01 -18.04 7.38
C PHE A 36 5.32 -17.82 8.86
N VAL A 37 6.19 -18.67 9.41
CA VAL A 37 6.78 -18.48 10.75
C VAL A 37 8.06 -17.64 10.63
N SER A 38 7.94 -16.45 10.01
CA SER A 38 9.07 -15.55 9.72
C SER A 38 8.73 -14.10 10.04
N PRO A 39 9.70 -13.29 10.49
CA PRO A 39 9.53 -11.83 10.60
C PRO A 39 9.11 -11.17 9.27
N ALA A 40 9.38 -11.81 8.13
CA ALA A 40 8.91 -11.37 6.82
C ALA A 40 7.36 -11.26 6.76
N ARG A 41 6.63 -12.10 7.50
CA ARG A 41 5.16 -12.04 7.58
C ARG A 41 4.69 -10.68 8.07
N THR A 42 5.23 -10.20 9.19
CA THR A 42 4.86 -8.90 9.77
C THR A 42 5.19 -7.75 8.82
N LEU A 43 6.34 -7.83 8.15
CA LEU A 43 6.75 -6.83 7.16
C LEU A 43 5.81 -6.79 5.95
N ILE A 44 5.36 -7.95 5.45
CA ILE A 44 4.38 -8.02 4.35
C ILE A 44 3.02 -7.46 4.78
N LEU A 45 2.55 -7.79 5.99
CA LEU A 45 1.28 -7.26 6.49
C LEU A 45 1.35 -5.73 6.69
N ALA A 46 2.46 -5.21 7.21
CA ALA A 46 2.69 -3.78 7.34
C ALA A 46 2.74 -3.09 5.97
N PHE A 47 3.42 -3.70 4.99
CA PHE A 47 3.46 -3.23 3.60
C PHE A 47 2.05 -3.09 3.00
N VAL A 48 1.21 -4.12 3.14
CA VAL A 48 -0.19 -4.09 2.66
C VAL A 48 -0.97 -2.98 3.36
N GLY A 49 -0.78 -2.83 4.69
CA GLY A 49 -1.39 -1.74 5.45
C GLY A 49 -1.01 -0.36 4.91
N CYS A 50 0.29 -0.12 4.67
CA CYS A 50 0.77 1.14 4.10
C CYS A 50 0.19 1.41 2.70
N LEU A 51 0.08 0.39 1.84
CA LEU A 51 -0.54 0.55 0.53
C LEU A 51 -2.01 0.96 0.62
N LEU A 52 -2.79 0.34 1.52
CA LEU A 52 -4.19 0.71 1.71
C LEU A 52 -4.33 2.15 2.21
N VAL A 53 -3.44 2.60 3.10
CA VAL A 53 -3.42 3.99 3.56
C VAL A 53 -3.01 4.93 2.43
N ALA A 54 -2.01 4.58 1.61
CA ALA A 54 -1.59 5.38 0.47
C ALA A 54 -2.75 5.59 -0.52
N LEU A 55 -3.39 4.50 -0.95
CA LEU A 55 -4.53 4.53 -1.88
C LEU A 55 -5.73 5.31 -1.31
N SER A 56 -5.99 5.18 0.00
CA SER A 56 -7.02 5.97 0.66
C SER A 56 -6.66 7.46 0.71
N ALA A 57 -5.39 7.78 0.91
CA ALA A 57 -4.89 9.16 0.89
C ALA A 57 -4.99 9.76 -0.52
N THR A 58 -4.68 9.00 -1.58
CA THR A 58 -4.85 9.42 -2.97
C THR A 58 -6.29 9.85 -3.25
N ILE A 59 -7.27 9.01 -2.88
CA ILE A 59 -8.68 9.35 -3.07
C ILE A 59 -9.05 10.59 -2.21
N ALA A 60 -8.61 10.62 -0.95
CA ALA A 60 -8.91 11.74 -0.04
C ALA A 60 -8.31 13.08 -0.48
N GLU A 61 -7.16 13.06 -1.15
CA GLU A 61 -6.53 14.22 -1.76
C GLU A 61 -7.45 14.94 -2.76
N GLY A 62 -8.22 14.17 -3.52
CA GLY A 62 -9.18 14.68 -4.50
C GLY A 62 -10.40 15.40 -3.90
N TYR A 63 -10.68 15.24 -2.59
CA TYR A 63 -11.88 15.78 -1.95
C TYR A 63 -11.63 16.68 -0.75
N LEU A 64 -10.51 16.51 -0.05
CA LEU A 64 -10.25 17.13 1.25
C LEU A 64 -9.07 18.11 1.17
N LEU A 65 -7.93 17.77 1.77
CA LEU A 65 -6.75 18.63 1.93
C LEU A 65 -5.60 18.13 1.06
N TYR A 66 -5.54 18.62 -0.18
CA TYR A 66 -4.55 18.21 -1.19
C TYR A 66 -3.11 18.07 -0.62
N GLY A 67 -2.59 19.11 0.02
CA GLY A 67 -1.19 19.10 0.49
C GLY A 67 -0.90 18.02 1.55
N LEU A 68 -1.83 17.80 2.49
CA LEU A 68 -1.67 16.80 3.55
C LEU A 68 -1.76 15.38 2.98
N PHE A 69 -2.81 15.11 2.19
CA PHE A 69 -3.08 13.77 1.67
C PHE A 69 -2.06 13.36 0.59
N ASN A 70 -1.64 14.28 -0.29
CA ASN A 70 -0.55 14.03 -1.23
C ASN A 70 0.75 13.66 -0.49
N THR A 71 1.09 14.39 0.58
CA THR A 71 2.29 14.10 1.38
C THR A 71 2.18 12.75 2.08
N LEU A 72 1.02 12.44 2.64
CA LEU A 72 0.74 11.17 3.30
C LEU A 72 0.83 10.00 2.31
N GLU A 73 0.21 10.13 1.14
CA GLU A 73 0.30 9.14 0.06
C GLU A 73 1.76 8.81 -0.26
N HIS A 74 2.56 9.82 -0.60
CA HIS A 74 3.94 9.62 -0.99
C HIS A 74 4.77 9.01 0.14
N ALA A 75 4.56 9.46 1.39
CA ALA A 75 5.22 8.90 2.55
C ALA A 75 4.86 7.42 2.75
N MET A 76 3.58 7.06 2.59
CA MET A 76 3.12 5.67 2.74
C MET A 76 3.64 4.77 1.62
N TYR A 77 3.69 5.24 0.37
CA TYR A 77 4.33 4.49 -0.71
C TYR A 77 5.83 4.27 -0.46
N ALA A 78 6.54 5.28 0.03
CA ALA A 78 7.96 5.14 0.37
C ALA A 78 8.18 4.10 1.49
N ILE A 79 7.38 4.16 2.56
CA ILE A 79 7.43 3.21 3.66
C ILE A 79 7.06 1.80 3.17
N ALA A 80 6.02 1.66 2.34
CA ALA A 80 5.64 0.39 1.72
C ALA A 80 6.80 -0.21 0.93
N GLY A 81 7.49 0.58 0.10
CA GLY A 81 8.67 0.14 -0.64
C GLY A 81 9.80 -0.38 0.28
N LEU A 82 10.09 0.34 1.37
CA LEU A 82 11.08 -0.08 2.36
C LEU A 82 10.69 -1.38 3.07
N LEU A 83 9.41 -1.53 3.45
CA LEU A 83 8.89 -2.74 4.09
C LEU A 83 8.93 -3.95 3.15
N ALA A 84 8.57 -3.77 1.88
CA ALA A 84 8.65 -4.82 0.86
C ALA A 84 10.10 -5.26 0.63
N ALA A 85 11.03 -4.31 0.49
CA ALA A 85 12.46 -4.62 0.36
C ALA A 85 13.00 -5.36 1.58
N ALA A 86 12.66 -4.90 2.79
CA ALA A 86 13.05 -5.56 4.04
C ALA A 86 12.47 -6.98 4.14
N ALA A 87 11.19 -7.17 3.78
CA ALA A 87 10.55 -8.48 3.75
C ALA A 87 11.28 -9.44 2.82
N LEU A 88 11.66 -8.97 1.62
CA LEU A 88 12.41 -9.76 0.65
C LEU A 88 13.79 -10.16 1.18
N VAL A 89 14.53 -9.24 1.80
CA VAL A 89 15.83 -9.52 2.40
C VAL A 89 15.71 -10.55 3.52
N VAL A 90 14.72 -10.42 4.40
CA VAL A 90 14.49 -11.36 5.51
C VAL A 90 14.08 -12.74 4.98
N ALA A 91 13.20 -12.78 3.99
CA ALA A 91 12.77 -14.01 3.32
C ALA A 91 13.95 -14.74 2.67
N TRP A 92 14.80 -14.00 1.95
CA TRP A 92 15.97 -14.56 1.25
C TRP A 92 17.03 -15.11 2.22
N ARG A 93 17.20 -14.46 3.37
CA ARG A 93 18.12 -14.91 4.44
C ARG A 93 17.58 -16.06 5.29
N SER A 94 16.32 -16.46 5.10
CA SER A 94 15.68 -17.51 5.90
C SER A 94 15.10 -18.64 5.03
N PRO A 95 15.92 -19.44 4.31
CA PRO A 95 15.43 -20.44 3.35
C PRO A 95 14.63 -21.62 3.92
N GLY A 96 14.41 -21.68 5.25
CA GLY A 96 13.68 -22.76 5.93
C GLY A 96 12.32 -22.36 6.53
N ALA A 97 11.98 -21.07 6.57
CA ALA A 97 10.77 -20.58 7.25
C ALA A 97 9.45 -20.82 6.48
N TRP A 98 9.53 -21.59 5.39
CA TRP A 98 8.45 -21.88 4.43
C TRP A 98 8.01 -23.35 4.48
N ARG A 99 8.62 -24.16 5.36
CA ARG A 99 8.31 -25.58 5.52
C ARG A 99 7.68 -25.78 6.90
N GLU A 100 6.36 -25.83 6.93
CA GLU A 100 5.63 -26.58 7.95
C GLU A 100 5.49 -28.03 7.49
#